data_AF-A0A8T5N9D5-F1
#
_entry.id   AF-A0A8T5N9D5-F1
#
_cell.length_a   1.000
_cell.length_b   1.000
_cell.length_c   1.000
_cell.angle_alpha   90.00
_cell.angle_beta   90.00
_cell.angle_gamma   90.00
#
_symmetry.space_group_name_H-M   'P 1'
#
loop_
_entity.id
_entity.type
_entity.pdbx_description
1 polymer ?
#
loop_
_entity_poly.entity_id
_entity_poly.type
_entity_poly.pdbx_seq_one_letter_code
_entity_poly.pdbx_strand_id
1 'polypeptide(L)'
;MNRELHRPIARAITAFFLVILIKFAADMTLKTLEFYSYVDIALSIAVIIILLKFRVEFNRVITNEDSRSIVTGLVLTLVIITLYATFRPYSEFLPYGTYHIVFFLLLMAPLYYLWEVLHKNADRFSELFVLTEKRAICSCGWENPASGRYCGGCGSPLPERK
;
A
#
# COMPACT_ATOMS: atom_id res chain seq x y z
N MET A 1 8.37 -20.11 -4.36
CA MET A 1 8.48 -18.64 -4.54
C MET A 1 9.85 -18.33 -5.13
N ASN A 2 9.92 -17.62 -6.26
CA ASN A 2 11.10 -17.62 -7.14
C ASN A 2 12.25 -16.75 -6.58
N ARG A 3 13.47 -17.28 -6.45
CA ARG A 3 14.62 -16.60 -5.81
C ARG A 3 15.08 -15.34 -6.55
N GLU A 4 14.80 -15.27 -7.85
CA GLU A 4 15.12 -14.12 -8.72
C GLU A 4 14.20 -12.91 -8.47
N LEU A 5 13.01 -13.15 -7.90
CA LEU A 5 12.03 -12.10 -7.57
C LEU A 5 12.45 -11.25 -6.37
N HIS A 6 13.03 -11.90 -5.36
CA HIS A 6 13.25 -11.27 -4.06
C HIS A 6 14.30 -10.16 -4.12
N ARG A 7 15.32 -10.30 -4.98
CA ARG A 7 16.47 -9.40 -4.99
C ARG A 7 16.12 -7.96 -5.42
N PRO A 8 15.43 -7.71 -6.54
CA PRO A 8 15.05 -6.33 -6.92
C PRO A 8 14.02 -5.74 -5.95
N ILE A 9 13.01 -6.53 -5.55
CA ILE A 9 11.96 -6.10 -4.63
C ILE A 9 12.54 -5.72 -3.26
N ALA A 10 13.41 -6.57 -2.70
CA ALA A 10 14.07 -6.29 -1.43
C ALA A 10 14.92 -5.02 -1.52
N ARG A 11 15.69 -4.83 -2.61
CA ARG A 11 16.49 -3.60 -2.80
C ARG A 11 15.63 -2.34 -2.83
N ALA A 12 14.50 -2.38 -3.53
CA ALA A 12 13.58 -1.23 -3.60
C ALA A 12 12.90 -0.95 -2.26
N ILE A 13 12.46 -1.99 -1.54
CA ILE A 13 11.89 -1.85 -0.18
C ILE A 13 12.94 -1.29 0.78
N THR A 14 14.17 -1.82 0.76
CA THR A 14 15.27 -1.34 1.59
C THR A 14 15.61 0.12 1.26
N ALA A 15 15.68 0.48 -0.02
CA ALA A 15 15.93 1.86 -0.44
C ALA A 15 14.81 2.81 0.02
N PHE A 16 13.54 2.39 -0.12
CA PHE A 16 12.40 3.17 0.36
C PHE A 16 12.45 3.39 1.87
N PHE A 17 12.70 2.33 2.64
CA PHE A 17 12.84 2.41 4.09
C PHE A 17 14.00 3.33 4.51
N LEU A 18 15.15 3.21 3.84
CA LEU A 18 16.32 4.04 4.11
C LEU A 18 16.05 5.52 3.81
N VAL A 19 15.34 5.84 2.72
CA VAL A 19 14.98 7.23 2.42
C VAL A 19 13.96 7.78 3.42
N ILE A 20 13.01 6.97 3.89
CA ILE A 20 12.11 7.38 4.98
C ILE A 20 12.90 7.71 6.25
N LEU A 21 13.85 6.85 6.64
CA LEU A 21 14.69 7.09 7.81
C LEU A 21 15.54 8.35 7.65
N ILE A 22 16.12 8.58 6.47
CA ILE A 22 16.88 9.80 6.18
C ILE A 22 15.98 11.02 6.28
N LYS A 23 14.76 10.98 5.70
CA LYS A 23 13.80 12.08 5.76
C LYS A 23 13.36 12.37 7.19
N PHE A 24 13.10 11.34 7.98
CA PHE A 24 12.78 11.47 9.40
C PHE A 24 13.94 12.08 10.20
N ALA A 25 15.15 11.59 10.00
CA ALA A 25 16.35 12.14 10.65
C ALA A 25 16.58 13.60 10.25
N ALA A 26 16.40 13.95 8.97
CA ALA A 26 16.50 15.31 8.46
C ALA A 26 15.45 16.24 9.10
N ASP A 27 14.19 15.82 9.24
CA ASP A 27 13.16 16.61 9.93
C ASP A 27 13.49 16.82 11.42
N MET A 28 14.08 15.82 12.08
CA MET A 28 14.48 15.96 13.49
C MET A 28 15.69 16.88 13.71
N THR A 29 16.59 16.99 12.73
CA THR A 29 17.89 17.66 12.90
C THR A 29 18.01 19.00 12.18
N LEU A 30 17.38 19.14 11.01
CA LEU A 30 17.62 20.27 10.10
C LEU A 30 16.42 21.22 9.99
N LYS A 31 15.27 20.91 10.59
CA LYS A 31 14.03 21.68 10.44
C LYS A 31 14.13 23.16 10.84
N THR A 32 15.11 23.52 11.68
CA THR A 32 15.37 24.89 12.10
C THR A 32 16.26 25.69 11.15
N LEU A 33 16.81 25.06 10.10
CA LEU A 33 17.73 25.68 9.16
C LEU A 33 16.98 26.22 7.93
N GLU A 34 17.35 27.41 7.47
CA GLU A 34 16.70 28.11 6.35
C GLU A 34 16.73 27.32 5.02
N PHE A 35 17.71 26.43 4.84
CA PHE A 35 17.86 25.61 3.64
C PHE A 35 17.17 24.24 3.73
N TYR A 36 16.49 23.92 4.83
CA TYR A 36 15.78 22.65 5.01
C TYR A 36 14.78 22.37 3.89
N SER A 37 14.07 23.39 3.41
CA SER A 37 13.08 23.26 2.33
C SER A 37 13.67 22.67 1.05
N TYR A 38 14.90 23.07 0.68
CA TYR A 38 15.58 22.51 -0.49
C TYR A 38 15.98 21.06 -0.28
N VAL A 39 16.45 20.72 0.92
CA VAL A 39 16.81 19.34 1.29
C VAL A 39 15.57 18.44 1.29
N ASP A 40 14.44 18.90 1.85
CA ASP A 40 13.20 18.13 1.84
C ASP A 40 12.66 17.92 0.42
N ILE A 41 12.73 18.93 -0.45
CA ILE A 41 12.38 18.79 -1.87
C ILE A 41 13.27 17.73 -2.54
N ALA A 42 14.60 17.81 -2.36
CA ALA A 42 15.54 16.85 -2.95
C ALA A 42 15.28 15.41 -2.46
N LEU A 43 15.08 15.22 -1.16
CA LEU A 43 14.74 13.92 -0.58
C LEU A 43 13.40 13.40 -1.10
N SER A 44 12.41 14.26 -1.25
CA SER A 44 11.10 13.88 -1.77
C SER A 44 11.15 13.47 -3.24
N ILE A 45 11.96 14.14 -4.06
CA ILE A 45 12.23 13.73 -5.45
C ILE A 45 12.90 12.35 -5.45
N ALA A 46 13.87 12.09 -4.55
CA ALA A 46 14.48 10.78 -4.43
C ALA A 46 13.47 9.68 -4.06
N VAL A 47 12.54 9.95 -3.12
CA VAL A 47 11.42 9.03 -2.81
C VAL A 47 10.59 8.73 -4.05
N ILE A 48 10.20 9.76 -4.81
CA ILE A 48 9.38 9.60 -6.02
C ILE A 48 10.10 8.73 -7.06
N ILE A 49 11.40 8.96 -7.30
CA ILE A 49 12.19 8.15 -8.22
C ILE A 49 12.22 6.67 -7.78
N ILE A 50 12.42 6.41 -6.48
CA ILE A 50 12.43 5.04 -5.94
C ILE A 50 11.07 4.39 -6.09
N LEU A 51 9.98 5.10 -5.80
CA LEU A 51 8.60 4.61 -5.96
C LEU A 51 8.31 4.24 -7.43
N LEU A 52 8.65 5.13 -8.37
CA LEU A 52 8.45 4.87 -9.80
C LEU A 52 9.31 3.70 -10.30
N LYS A 53 10.55 3.58 -9.82
CA LYS A 53 11.41 2.44 -10.14
C LYS A 53 10.86 1.14 -9.56
N PHE A 54 10.38 1.16 -8.32
CA PHE A 54 9.69 0.04 -7.69
C PHE A 54 8.50 -0.41 -8.53
N ARG A 55 7.66 0.52 -9.00
CA ARG A 55 6.53 0.19 -9.91
C ARG A 55 6.99 -0.58 -11.14
N VAL A 56 8.02 -0.09 -11.83
CA VAL A 56 8.52 -0.71 -13.06
C VAL A 56 9.09 -2.11 -12.79
N GLU A 57 9.93 -2.23 -11.77
CA GLU A 57 10.56 -3.52 -11.43
C GLU A 57 9.53 -4.54 -10.93
N PHE A 58 8.58 -4.13 -10.09
CA PHE A 58 7.54 -4.99 -9.55
C PHE A 58 6.52 -5.38 -10.64
N ASN A 59 6.14 -4.46 -11.53
CA ASN A 59 5.23 -4.80 -12.64
C ASN A 59 5.88 -5.72 -13.68
N ARG A 60 7.20 -5.70 -13.85
CA ARG A 60 7.90 -6.66 -14.73
C ARG A 60 7.79 -8.10 -14.22
N VAL A 61 7.66 -8.23 -12.90
CA VAL A 61 7.63 -9.50 -12.18
C VAL A 61 6.22 -10.09 -12.13
N ILE A 62 5.20 -9.25 -11.96
CA ILE A 62 3.83 -9.73 -11.85
C ILE A 62 3.27 -10.09 -13.23
N THR A 63 2.84 -11.33 -13.37
CA THR A 63 2.15 -11.82 -14.56
C THR A 63 0.69 -11.35 -14.65
N ASN A 64 -0.02 -11.27 -13.52
CA ASN A 64 -1.42 -10.85 -13.48
C ASN A 64 -1.58 -9.34 -13.78
N GLU A 65 -2.45 -9.00 -14.72
CA GLU A 65 -2.76 -7.62 -15.09
C GLU A 65 -3.47 -6.85 -13.97
N ASP A 66 -4.34 -7.50 -13.20
CA ASP A 66 -5.03 -6.89 -12.05
C ASP A 66 -4.03 -6.48 -10.97
N SER A 67 -3.07 -7.35 -10.65
CA SER A 67 -2.05 -7.06 -9.65
C SER A 67 -1.07 -5.97 -10.10
N ARG A 68 -0.71 -5.92 -11.39
CA ARG A 68 0.06 -4.81 -11.98
C ARG A 68 -0.69 -3.48 -11.86
N SER A 69 -1.99 -3.53 -12.09
CA SER A 69 -2.90 -2.40 -11.97
C SER A 69 -2.98 -1.88 -10.53
N ILE A 70 -3.15 -2.77 -9.54
CA ILE A 70 -3.16 -2.41 -8.12
C ILE A 70 -1.85 -1.73 -7.72
N VAL A 71 -0.71 -2.32 -8.07
CA VAL A 71 0.61 -1.76 -7.72
C VAL A 71 0.82 -0.39 -8.35
N THR A 72 0.39 -0.23 -9.61
CA THR A 72 0.46 1.06 -10.31
C THR A 72 -0.39 2.11 -9.61
N GLY A 73 -1.64 1.80 -9.27
CA GLY A 73 -2.52 2.72 -8.55
C GLY A 73 -1.97 3.10 -7.17
N LEU A 74 -1.46 2.13 -6.41
CA LEU A 74 -0.86 2.36 -5.10
C LEU A 74 0.38 3.27 -5.20
N VAL A 75 1.29 2.97 -6.13
CA VAL A 75 2.50 3.79 -6.31
C VAL A 75 2.15 5.22 -6.72
N LEU A 76 1.22 5.39 -7.67
CA LEU A 76 0.80 6.73 -8.11
C LEU A 76 0.15 7.51 -6.96
N THR A 77 -0.67 6.85 -6.14
CA THR A 77 -1.24 7.44 -4.93
C THR A 77 -0.15 7.95 -3.98
N LEU A 78 0.86 7.12 -3.70
CA LEU A 78 1.99 7.49 -2.84
C LEU A 78 2.81 8.66 -3.43
N VAL A 79 3.01 8.70 -4.74
CA VAL A 79 3.71 9.80 -5.42
C VAL A 79 2.95 11.11 -5.24
N ILE A 80 1.62 11.12 -5.45
CA ILE A 80 0.79 12.31 -5.28
C ILE A 80 0.80 12.80 -3.83
N ILE A 81 0.67 11.88 -2.86
CA ILE A 81 0.75 12.21 -1.43
C ILE A 81 2.12 12.80 -1.08
N THR A 82 3.19 12.24 -1.64
CA THR A 82 4.56 12.77 -1.42
C THR A 82 4.67 14.19 -1.95
N LEU A 83 4.23 14.44 -3.19
CA LEU A 83 4.21 15.79 -3.77
C LEU A 83 3.38 16.77 -2.94
N TYR A 84 2.21 16.35 -2.46
CA TYR A 84 1.37 17.16 -1.59
C TYR A 84 2.10 17.53 -0.29
N ALA A 85 2.74 16.57 0.37
CA ALA A 85 3.45 16.84 1.61
C ALA A 85 4.63 17.81 1.40
N THR A 86 5.42 17.59 0.35
CA THR A 86 6.61 18.40 0.02
C THR A 86 6.26 19.84 -0.33
N PHE A 87 5.20 20.06 -1.10
CA PHE A 87 4.85 21.40 -1.58
C PHE A 87 3.83 22.13 -0.71
N ARG A 88 3.34 21.52 0.38
CA ARG A 88 2.40 22.16 1.31
C ARG A 88 2.85 23.52 1.85
N PRO A 89 4.13 23.75 2.20
CA PRO A 89 4.59 25.07 2.65
C PRO A 89 4.40 26.18 1.61
N TYR A 90 4.31 25.81 0.33
CA TYR A 90 4.11 26.73 -0.79
C TYR A 90 2.63 26.89 -1.17
N SER A 91 1.70 26.36 -0.36
CA SER A 91 0.26 26.45 -0.64
C SER A 91 -0.27 27.90 -0.63
N GLU A 92 0.41 28.81 0.08
CA GLU A 92 0.06 30.23 0.17
C GLU A 92 0.27 31.00 -1.14
N PHE A 93 1.09 30.48 -2.07
CA PHE A 93 1.28 31.11 -3.38
C PHE A 93 0.07 30.94 -4.32
N LEU A 94 -0.89 30.09 -3.95
CA LEU A 94 -2.11 29.88 -4.71
C LEU A 94 -3.32 30.51 -3.99
N PRO A 95 -4.39 30.85 -4.73
CA PRO A 95 -5.62 31.30 -4.11
C PRO A 95 -6.13 30.29 -3.07
N TYR A 96 -6.73 30.80 -1.99
CA TYR A 96 -7.15 29.99 -0.84
C TYR A 96 -7.89 28.71 -1.25
N GLY A 97 -7.43 27.58 -0.73
CA GLY A 97 -8.03 26.26 -1.00
C GLY A 97 -7.68 25.62 -2.34
N THR A 98 -7.20 26.37 -3.34
CA THR A 98 -6.88 25.85 -4.69
C THR A 98 -5.86 24.72 -4.63
N TYR A 99 -4.81 24.88 -3.82
CA TYR A 99 -3.80 23.86 -3.61
C TYR A 99 -4.41 22.51 -3.19
N HIS A 100 -5.30 22.53 -2.19
CA HIS A 100 -5.94 21.32 -1.68
C HIS A 100 -6.90 20.70 -2.70
N ILE A 101 -7.65 21.53 -3.43
CA ILE A 101 -8.60 21.08 -4.46
C ILE A 101 -7.86 20.37 -5.60
N VAL A 102 -6.76 20.94 -6.10
CA VAL A 102 -5.98 20.34 -7.19
C VAL A 102 -5.44 18.98 -6.77
N PHE A 103 -4.81 18.88 -5.60
CA PHE A 103 -4.28 17.61 -5.11
C PHE A 103 -5.37 16.58 -4.80
N PHE A 104 -6.54 17.03 -4.31
CA PHE A 104 -7.70 16.17 -4.14
C PHE A 104 -8.14 15.57 -5.49
N LEU A 105 -8.31 16.40 -6.52
CA LEU A 105 -8.71 15.94 -7.86
C LEU A 105 -7.68 14.98 -8.47
N LEU A 106 -6.37 15.27 -8.30
CA LEU A 106 -5.30 14.39 -8.75
C LEU A 106 -5.36 13.03 -8.03
N LEU A 107 -5.65 13.02 -6.73
CA LEU A 107 -5.72 11.80 -5.92
C LEU A 107 -6.94 10.95 -6.27
N MET A 108 -8.04 11.56 -6.70
CA MET A 108 -9.27 10.84 -7.06
C MET A 108 -9.05 9.82 -8.19
N ALA A 109 -8.21 10.13 -9.18
CA ALA A 109 -7.99 9.23 -10.31
C ALA A 109 -7.38 7.87 -9.92
N PRO A 110 -6.21 7.78 -9.24
CA PRO A 110 -5.67 6.50 -8.83
C PRO A 110 -6.52 5.81 -7.75
N LEU A 111 -7.22 6.57 -6.89
CA LEU A 111 -8.13 6.00 -5.89
C LEU A 111 -9.35 5.33 -6.54
N TYR A 112 -9.97 5.99 -7.51
CA TYR A 112 -11.08 5.41 -8.26
C TYR A 112 -10.65 4.13 -8.98
N TYR A 113 -9.47 4.15 -9.61
CA TYR A 113 -8.91 2.97 -10.27
C TYR A 113 -8.66 1.82 -9.29
N LEU A 114 -8.07 2.10 -8.12
CA LEU A 114 -7.87 1.11 -7.07
C LEU A 114 -9.19 0.53 -6.58
N TRP A 115 -10.18 1.39 -6.35
CA TRP A 115 -11.52 0.98 -5.95
C TRP A 115 -12.15 0.04 -6.97
N GLU A 116 -12.08 0.37 -8.26
CA GLU A 116 -12.62 -0.46 -9.34
C GLU A 116 -11.97 -1.87 -9.36
N VAL A 117 -10.64 -1.95 -9.26
CA VAL A 117 -9.92 -3.24 -9.27
C VAL A 117 -10.21 -4.06 -8.02
N LEU A 118 -10.29 -3.41 -6.85
CA LEU A 118 -10.66 -4.06 -5.59
C LEU A 118 -12.09 -4.61 -5.66
N HIS A 119 -13.04 -3.82 -6.17
CA HIS A 119 -14.44 -4.22 -6.27
C HIS A 119 -14.61 -5.40 -7.24
N LYS A 120 -13.94 -5.38 -8.41
CA LYS A 120 -13.96 -6.50 -9.36
C LYS A 120 -13.38 -7.79 -8.79
N ASN A 121 -12.46 -7.70 -7.83
CA ASN A 121 -11.79 -8.85 -7.23
C ASN A 121 -12.28 -9.15 -5.80
N ALA A 122 -13.38 -8.52 -5.35
CA ALA A 122 -13.86 -8.61 -3.98
C ALA A 122 -14.09 -10.06 -3.53
N ASP A 123 -14.64 -10.91 -4.41
CA ASP A 123 -14.89 -12.32 -4.12
C ASP A 123 -13.58 -13.08 -3.84
N ARG A 124 -12.55 -12.88 -4.67
CA ARG A 124 -11.22 -13.49 -4.49
C ARG A 124 -10.51 -13.00 -3.23
N PHE A 125 -10.67 -11.73 -2.89
CA PHE A 125 -10.13 -11.18 -1.65
C PHE A 125 -10.87 -11.72 -0.43
N SER A 126 -12.18 -11.93 -0.51
CA SER A 126 -12.96 -12.52 0.58
C SER A 126 -12.48 -13.95 0.90
N GLU A 127 -12.18 -14.76 -0.11
CA GLU A 127 -11.59 -16.10 0.07
C GLU A 127 -10.21 -16.07 0.74
N LEU A 128 -9.38 -15.06 0.45
CA LEU A 128 -8.08 -14.84 1.11
C LEU A 128 -8.23 -14.50 2.60
N PHE A 129 -9.24 -13.71 2.97
CA PHE A 129 -9.57 -13.44 4.38
C PHE A 129 -10.14 -14.68 5.08
N VAL A 130 -10.92 -15.52 4.38
CA VAL A 130 -11.40 -16.81 4.91
C VAL A 130 -10.27 -17.81 5.10
N LEU A 131 -9.23 -17.80 4.25
CA LEU A 131 -8.05 -18.67 4.41
C LEU A 131 -7.18 -18.31 5.63
N THR A 132 -7.19 -17.06 6.08
CA THR A 132 -6.56 -16.67 7.36
C THR A 132 -7.38 -17.08 8.58
N GLU A 133 -8.63 -17.48 8.39
CA GLU A 133 -9.46 -17.99 9.47
C GLU A 133 -9.01 -19.43 9.80
N LYS A 134 -8.49 -19.63 11.02
CA LYS A 134 -8.01 -20.93 11.49
C LYS A 134 -9.15 -21.96 11.48
N ARG A 135 -9.22 -22.82 10.46
CA ARG A 135 -10.26 -23.85 10.33
C ARG A 135 -10.33 -24.75 11.56
N ALA A 136 -11.55 -25.02 12.02
CA ALA A 136 -11.82 -25.98 13.07
C ALA A 136 -12.25 -27.31 12.42
N ILE A 137 -11.57 -28.41 12.78
CA ILE A 137 -11.95 -29.74 12.33
C ILE A 137 -12.98 -30.29 13.31
N CYS A 138 -14.16 -30.64 12.80
CA CYS A 138 -15.18 -31.30 13.59
C CYS A 138 -14.80 -32.77 13.84
N SER A 139 -15.34 -33.38 14.90
CA SER A 139 -15.17 -34.82 15.20
C SER A 139 -15.60 -35.75 14.07
N CYS A 140 -16.44 -35.29 13.14
CA CYS A 140 -16.83 -36.02 11.92
C CYS A 140 -15.82 -35.92 10.77
N GLY A 141 -14.71 -35.20 10.95
CA GLY A 141 -13.68 -34.98 9.93
C GLY A 141 -13.97 -33.81 8.97
N TRP A 142 -15.10 -33.12 9.10
CA TRP A 142 -15.44 -31.98 8.24
C TRP A 142 -14.71 -30.70 8.68
N GLU A 143 -14.11 -29.99 7.73
CA GLU A 143 -13.48 -28.69 7.97
C GLU A 143 -14.51 -27.57 8.00
N ASN A 144 -14.45 -26.75 9.03
CA ASN A 144 -15.37 -25.64 9.25
C ASN A 144 -14.62 -24.33 9.49
N PRO A 145 -15.21 -23.17 9.17
CA PRO A 145 -14.65 -21.87 9.52
C PRO A 145 -14.53 -21.73 11.05
N ALA A 146 -13.56 -20.96 11.54
CA ALA A 146 -13.32 -20.79 12.98
C ALA A 146 -14.49 -20.13 13.72
N SER A 147 -15.24 -19.28 13.02
CA SER A 147 -16.44 -18.59 13.50
C SER A 147 -17.69 -19.48 13.54
N GLY A 148 -17.63 -20.69 12.99
CA GLY A 148 -18.74 -21.65 13.04
C GLY A 148 -19.00 -22.11 14.47
N ARG A 149 -20.24 -21.97 14.94
CA ARG A 149 -20.68 -22.60 16.20
C ARG A 149 -21.03 -24.07 16.02
N TYR A 150 -21.44 -24.45 14.81
CA TYR A 150 -21.88 -25.79 14.45
C TYR A 150 -21.17 -26.26 13.18
N CYS A 151 -20.96 -27.56 13.06
CA CYS A 151 -20.38 -28.19 11.88
C CYS A 151 -21.38 -28.17 10.71
N GLY A 152 -20.96 -27.67 9.56
CA GLY A 152 -21.74 -27.67 8.31
C GLY A 152 -21.96 -29.06 7.70
N GLY A 153 -21.17 -30.06 8.11
CA GLY A 153 -21.32 -31.44 7.63
C GLY A 153 -22.29 -32.29 8.47
N CYS A 154 -22.13 -32.28 9.80
CA CYS A 154 -22.88 -33.16 10.71
C CYS A 154 -23.76 -32.41 11.74
N GLY A 155 -23.74 -31.08 11.75
CA GLY A 155 -24.51 -30.25 12.68
C GLY A 155 -24.02 -30.25 14.14
N SER A 156 -22.97 -31.01 14.47
CA SER A 156 -22.45 -31.06 15.85
C SER A 156 -21.80 -29.73 16.26
N PRO A 157 -21.88 -29.35 17.54
CA PRO A 157 -21.23 -28.14 18.03
C PRO A 157 -19.71 -28.23 17.87
N LEU A 158 -19.09 -27.15 17.41
CA LEU A 158 -17.64 -27.04 17.29
C LEU A 158 -17.03 -26.69 18.65
N PRO A 159 -15.84 -27.21 19.00
CA PRO A 159 -15.22 -26.91 20.28
C PRO A 159 -14.94 -25.41 20.41
N GLU A 160 -15.56 -24.77 21.39
CA GLU A 160 -15.33 -23.36 21.69
C GLU A 160 -13.88 -23.14 22.13
N ARG A 161 -13.21 -22.14 21.57
CA ARG A 161 -11.87 -21.77 22.03
C ARG A 161 -11.97 -21.13 23.41
N LYS A 162 -11.22 -21.69 24.36
CA LYS A 162 -10.74 -20.94 25.54
C LYS A 162 -9.72 -19.89 25.12
#